data_AF-W6CJW6-F1
#
_entry.id   AF-W6CJW6-F1
#
_cell.length_a   1.000
_cell.length_b   1.000
_cell.length_c   1.000
_cell.angle_alpha   90.00
_cell.angle_beta   90.00
_cell.angle_gamma   90.00
#
_symmetry.space_group_name_H-M   'P 1'
#
loop_
_entity.id
_entity.type
_entity.pdbx_description
1 polymer ?
#
loop_
_entity_poly.entity_id
_entity_poly.type
_entity_poly.pdbx_seq_one_letter_code
_entity_poly.pdbx_strand_id
1 'polypeptide(L)'
;VDGNEIRVRRTSGELDIYNITKYRRSNSGTSYNQRPLARLGEKVEKGDIIADGPSMENGEMALGQNPLVAYMTWEGYNFEDAVIMSERLIKDDVYTSIAIEEYESETRDTKLGPEEITREIPNVGDEALKNLDESGIIRIGAEVKDGDLLVGKVTPKGETDPTPE
;
A
#
# COMPACT_ATOMS: atom_id res chain seq x y z
N VAL A 1 -2.27 18.78 -16.20
CA VAL A 1 -1.67 17.53 -15.72
C VAL A 1 -1.91 17.50 -14.23
N ASP A 2 -2.56 16.45 -13.74
CA ASP A 2 -2.77 16.20 -12.31
C ASP A 2 -2.18 14.83 -11.94
N GLY A 3 -1.97 14.58 -10.65
CA GLY A 3 -1.54 13.28 -10.14
C GLY A 3 -2.52 12.15 -10.48
N ASN A 4 -3.81 12.45 -10.67
CA ASN A 4 -4.85 11.44 -10.93
C ASN A 4 -5.25 11.34 -12.41
N GLU A 5 -4.96 12.35 -13.23
CA GLU A 5 -5.38 12.36 -14.62
C GLU A 5 -4.51 13.28 -15.51
N ILE A 6 -4.39 12.89 -16.78
CA ILE A 6 -3.75 13.67 -17.83
C ILE A 6 -4.79 13.99 -18.89
N ARG A 7 -4.98 15.28 -19.16
CA ARG A 7 -5.89 15.78 -20.19
C ARG A 7 -5.06 16.27 -21.39
N VAL A 8 -5.26 15.66 -22.55
CA VAL A 8 -4.58 16.01 -23.79
C VAL A 8 -5.57 16.70 -24.72
N ARG A 9 -5.23 17.90 -25.19
CA ARG A 9 -6.05 18.63 -26.16
C ARG A 9 -5.65 18.24 -27.58
N ARG A 10 -6.60 17.72 -28.35
CA ARG A 10 -6.44 17.44 -29.78
C ARG A 10 -6.43 18.73 -30.59
N THR A 11 -5.89 18.65 -31.80
CA THR A 11 -5.97 19.74 -32.79
C THR A 11 -7.40 20.12 -33.18
N SER A 12 -8.35 19.18 -33.06
CA SER A 12 -9.79 19.42 -33.22
C SER A 12 -10.42 20.25 -32.09
N GLY A 13 -9.70 20.47 -30.99
CA GLY A 13 -10.19 21.15 -29.78
C GLY A 13 -10.79 20.22 -28.73
N GLU A 14 -11.03 18.95 -29.07
CA GLU A 14 -11.49 17.91 -28.14
C GLU A 14 -10.44 17.58 -27.07
N LEU A 15 -10.91 17.08 -25.92
CA LEU A 15 -10.06 16.65 -24.81
C LEU A 15 -10.12 15.14 -24.64
N ASP A 16 -8.95 14.51 -24.74
CA ASP A 16 -8.75 13.13 -24.29
C ASP A 16 -8.37 13.14 -22.81
N ILE A 17 -9.02 12.29 -22.03
CA ILE A 17 -8.77 12.16 -20.59
C ILE A 17 -8.20 10.77 -20.32
N TYR A 18 -7.00 10.74 -19.75
CA TYR A 18 -6.31 9.54 -19.33
C TYR A 18 -6.24 9.49 -17.81
N ASN A 19 -6.92 8.52 -17.21
CA ASN A 19 -6.89 8.32 -15.76
C ASN A 19 -5.61 7.61 -15.34
N ILE A 20 -4.96 8.11 -14.30
CA ILE A 20 -3.72 7.58 -13.75
C ILE A 20 -4.05 6.66 -12.58
N THR A 21 -3.58 5.42 -12.66
CA THR A 21 -3.76 4.45 -11.57
C THR A 21 -2.83 4.80 -10.41
N LYS A 22 -3.38 5.04 -9.23
CA LYS A 22 -2.61 5.35 -8.01
C LYS A 22 -2.73 4.21 -7.00
N TYR A 23 -1.58 3.79 -6.48
CA TYR A 23 -1.45 2.84 -5.35
C TYR A 23 -2.38 1.61 -5.42
N ARG A 24 -2.55 1.05 -6.62
CA ARG A 24 -3.38 -0.15 -6.79
C ARG A 24 -2.59 -1.38 -6.37
N ARG A 25 -3.18 -2.24 -5.55
CA ARG A 25 -2.58 -3.54 -5.21
C ARG A 25 -2.47 -4.44 -6.45
N SER A 26 -1.31 -5.04 -6.66
CA SER A 26 -1.13 -6.11 -7.65
C SER A 26 -1.42 -7.48 -7.04
N ASN A 27 -1.54 -8.51 -7.87
CA ASN A 27 -1.76 -9.88 -7.39
C ASN A 27 -0.64 -10.39 -6.46
N SER A 28 0.57 -9.85 -6.57
CA SER A 28 1.72 -10.19 -5.71
C SER A 28 1.90 -9.24 -4.52
N GLY A 29 0.92 -8.37 -4.24
CA GLY A 29 1.00 -7.41 -3.13
C GLY A 29 1.90 -6.20 -3.38
N THR A 30 2.43 -6.03 -4.59
CA THR A 30 3.23 -4.83 -4.93
C THR A 30 2.34 -3.66 -5.35
N SER A 31 2.78 -2.42 -5.09
CA SER A 31 2.07 -1.22 -5.51
C SER A 31 2.20 -0.97 -7.02
N TYR A 32 1.08 -1.08 -7.74
CA TYR A 32 0.93 -0.55 -9.09
C TYR A 32 0.58 0.94 -9.02
N ASN A 33 1.58 1.80 -9.26
CA ASN A 33 1.42 3.24 -9.24
C ASN A 33 1.95 3.84 -10.53
N GLN A 34 1.11 4.62 -11.20
CA GLN A 34 1.48 5.41 -12.36
C GLN A 34 1.84 6.83 -11.94
N ARG A 35 2.84 7.40 -12.61
CA ARG A 35 3.36 8.75 -12.37
C ARG A 35 3.29 9.54 -13.66
N PRO A 36 2.58 10.68 -13.72
CA PRO A 36 2.60 11.54 -14.89
C PRO A 36 4.03 11.98 -15.23
N LEU A 37 4.40 11.86 -16.50
CA LEU A 37 5.65 12.38 -17.06
C LEU A 37 5.44 13.69 -17.80
N ALA A 38 4.32 13.80 -18.53
CA ALA A 38 3.99 14.97 -19.32
C ALA A 38 3.82 16.22 -18.43
N ARG A 39 4.25 17.37 -18.92
CA ARG A 39 4.13 18.67 -18.25
C ARG A 39 2.99 19.50 -18.84
N LEU A 40 2.52 20.47 -18.07
CA LEU A 40 1.49 21.38 -18.56
C LEU A 40 2.00 22.18 -19.78
N GLY A 41 1.25 22.11 -20.87
CA GLY A 41 1.59 22.82 -22.12
C GLY A 41 2.58 22.07 -23.02
N GLU A 42 3.03 20.88 -22.61
CA GLU A 42 3.85 20.02 -23.46
C GLU A 42 3.06 19.56 -24.69
N LYS A 43 3.72 19.57 -25.85
CA LYS A 43 3.18 19.00 -27.08
C LYS A 43 3.51 17.52 -27.09
N VAL A 44 2.49 16.69 -27.21
CA VAL A 44 2.62 15.23 -27.28
C VAL A 44 2.26 14.75 -28.68
N GLU A 45 3.03 13.81 -29.18
CA GLU A 45 2.81 13.13 -30.44
C GLU A 45 2.26 11.71 -30.20
N LYS A 46 1.77 11.11 -31.28
CA LYS A 46 1.24 9.74 -31.21
C LYS A 46 2.40 8.78 -30.89
N GLY A 47 2.29 8.08 -29.78
CA GLY A 47 3.28 7.11 -29.31
C GLY A 47 4.09 7.60 -28.11
N ASP A 48 3.96 8.88 -27.74
CA ASP A 48 4.64 9.44 -26.59
C ASP A 48 4.13 8.82 -25.29
N ILE A 49 5.06 8.59 -24.37
CA ILE A 49 4.77 8.06 -23.05
C ILE A 49 4.48 9.24 -22.11
N ILE A 50 3.21 9.40 -21.77
CA ILE A 50 2.74 10.53 -20.94
C ILE A 50 2.76 10.23 -19.44
N ALA A 51 2.92 8.96 -19.06
CA ALA A 51 3.02 8.52 -17.67
C ALA A 51 3.85 7.23 -17.56
N ASP A 52 4.70 7.17 -16.54
CA ASP A 52 5.42 5.96 -16.15
C ASP A 52 4.52 5.02 -15.37
N GLY A 53 4.70 3.72 -15.59
CA GLY A 53 4.15 2.66 -14.75
C GLY A 53 5.04 2.31 -13.55
N PRO A 54 4.70 1.25 -12.81
CA PRO A 54 5.63 0.68 -11.83
C PRO A 54 6.89 0.17 -12.55
N SER A 55 8.05 0.34 -11.90
CA SER A 55 9.36 -0.07 -12.42
C SER A 55 9.68 0.50 -13.80
N MET A 56 9.32 1.76 -14.03
CA MET A 56 9.67 2.53 -15.21
C MET A 56 10.31 3.87 -14.83
N GLU A 57 11.24 4.31 -15.68
CA GLU A 57 11.84 5.64 -15.64
C GLU A 57 11.86 6.22 -17.06
N ASN A 58 11.14 7.33 -17.27
CA ASN A 58 11.07 8.04 -18.55
C ASN A 58 10.65 7.16 -19.73
N GLY A 59 9.71 6.24 -19.49
CA GLY A 59 9.19 5.34 -20.51
C GLY A 59 9.99 4.06 -20.72
N GLU A 60 11.13 3.91 -20.04
CA GLU A 60 11.97 2.72 -20.12
C GLU A 60 11.84 1.86 -18.85
N MET A 61 12.25 0.60 -18.95
CA MET A 61 12.20 -0.34 -17.83
C MET A 61 13.30 -0.03 -16.80
N ALA A 62 12.91 0.09 -15.53
CA ALA A 62 13.80 0.38 -14.41
C ALA A 62 13.45 -0.51 -13.20
N LEU A 63 14.05 -1.72 -13.14
CA LEU A 63 13.76 -2.74 -12.12
C LEU A 63 14.57 -2.58 -10.82
N GLY A 64 15.52 -1.65 -10.79
CA GLY A 64 16.47 -1.48 -9.70
C GLY A 64 17.11 -0.11 -9.72
N GLN A 65 18.33 -0.01 -9.19
CA GLN A 65 19.05 1.25 -9.05
C GLN A 65 20.49 1.08 -9.54
N ASN A 66 21.14 2.22 -9.83
CA ASN A 66 22.53 2.27 -10.27
C ASN A 66 23.46 2.74 -9.13
N PRO A 67 23.88 1.86 -8.21
CA PRO A 67 24.80 2.22 -7.13
C PRO A 67 26.26 2.29 -7.63
N LEU A 68 27.09 3.03 -6.91
CA LEU A 68 28.54 2.90 -7.03
C LEU A 68 29.00 1.63 -6.29
N VAL A 69 29.76 0.78 -6.97
CA VAL A 69 30.22 -0.52 -6.43
C VAL A 69 31.74 -0.54 -6.35
N ALA A 70 32.26 -1.01 -5.22
CA ALA A 70 33.69 -1.31 -5.05
C ALA A 70 33.90 -2.84 -5.02
N TYR A 71 34.82 -3.33 -5.84
CA TYR A 71 35.22 -4.73 -5.86
C TYR A 71 36.50 -4.92 -5.03
N MET A 72 36.33 -5.31 -3.77
CA MET A 72 37.42 -5.64 -2.86
C MET A 72 36.96 -6.59 -1.77
N THR A 73 37.88 -7.30 -1.12
CA THR A 73 37.59 -8.01 0.13
C THR A 73 37.51 -7.00 1.27
N TRP A 74 36.55 -7.15 2.17
CA TRP A 74 36.36 -6.23 3.29
C TRP A 74 36.12 -6.97 4.60
N GLU A 75 37.20 -7.15 5.38
CA GLU A 75 37.17 -7.67 6.77
C GLU A 75 36.34 -8.97 6.94
N GLY A 76 36.20 -9.76 5.89
CA GLY A 76 35.38 -10.99 5.87
C GLY A 76 33.87 -10.80 5.80
N TYR A 77 33.36 -9.56 5.82
CA TYR A 77 31.91 -9.28 5.75
C TYR A 77 31.28 -9.61 4.40
N ASN A 78 32.07 -9.64 3.32
CA ASN A 78 31.65 -10.08 2.00
C ASN A 78 32.22 -11.46 1.63
N PHE A 79 32.28 -12.36 2.62
CA PHE A 79 32.66 -13.75 2.39
C PHE A 79 31.59 -14.49 1.59
N GLU A 80 32.02 -15.37 0.66
CA GLU A 80 31.15 -16.08 -0.29
C GLU A 80 30.21 -15.12 -1.05
N ASP A 81 28.90 -15.26 -0.86
CA ASP A 81 27.87 -14.51 -1.57
C ASP A 81 27.34 -13.31 -0.77
N ALA A 82 27.97 -12.97 0.36
CA ALA A 82 27.56 -11.85 1.18
C ALA A 82 27.87 -10.50 0.52
N VAL A 83 26.91 -9.59 0.57
CA VAL A 83 27.04 -8.22 0.05
C VAL A 83 26.98 -7.23 1.20
N ILE A 84 27.92 -6.29 1.21
CA ILE A 84 27.93 -5.17 2.16
C ILE A 84 27.27 -3.98 1.46
N MET A 85 26.40 -3.27 2.17
CA MET A 85 25.74 -2.07 1.66
C MET A 85 26.11 -0.87 2.52
N SER A 86 26.24 0.29 1.87
CA SER A 86 26.38 1.56 2.58
C SER A 86 25.04 1.92 3.23
N GLU A 87 25.08 2.34 4.49
CA GLU A 87 23.93 2.90 5.22
C GLU A 87 23.28 4.07 4.45
N ARG A 88 24.05 4.77 3.61
CA ARG A 88 23.54 5.85 2.76
C ARG A 88 22.41 5.38 1.83
N LEU A 89 22.46 4.14 1.34
CA LEU A 89 21.42 3.59 0.46
C LEU A 89 20.07 3.47 1.16
N ILE A 90 20.08 3.31 2.49
CA ILE A 90 18.86 3.30 3.33
C ILE A 90 18.40 4.74 3.57
N LYS A 91 19.34 5.64 3.93
CA LYS A 91 19.03 7.06 4.22
C LYS A 91 18.44 7.80 3.02
N ASP A 92 18.89 7.46 1.82
CA ASP A 92 18.47 8.09 0.57
C ASP A 92 17.29 7.35 -0.10
N ASP A 93 16.64 6.39 0.58
CA ASP A 93 15.52 5.59 0.06
C ASP A 93 15.78 4.90 -1.29
N VAL A 94 17.04 4.52 -1.55
CA VAL A 94 17.46 3.96 -2.85
C VAL A 94 16.79 2.60 -3.10
N TYR A 95 16.81 1.72 -2.11
CA TYR A 95 16.22 0.39 -2.18
C TYR A 95 14.97 0.28 -1.31
N THR A 96 14.00 1.16 -1.54
CA THR A 96 12.71 1.20 -0.85
C THR A 96 11.57 0.80 -1.78
N SER A 97 10.61 0.01 -1.30
CA SER A 97 9.42 -0.42 -2.06
C SER A 97 8.15 -0.32 -1.22
N ILE A 98 7.00 -0.29 -1.91
CA ILE A 98 5.67 -0.23 -1.27
C ILE A 98 4.97 -1.57 -1.50
N ALA A 99 4.68 -2.27 -0.41
CA ALA A 99 3.82 -3.44 -0.37
C ALA A 99 2.43 -3.06 0.14
N ILE A 100 1.40 -3.69 -0.42
CA ILE A 100 -0.01 -3.50 -0.08
C ILE A 100 -0.60 -4.88 0.21
N GLU A 101 -0.96 -5.08 1.48
CA GLU A 101 -1.68 -6.26 1.94
C GLU A 101 -3.17 -5.97 2.07
N GLU A 102 -3.98 -6.98 1.80
CA GLU A 102 -5.43 -6.93 1.92
C GLU A 102 -5.86 -7.92 2.99
N TYR A 103 -6.55 -7.41 4.01
CA TYR A 103 -7.13 -8.19 5.09
C TYR A 103 -8.64 -8.12 4.98
N GLU A 104 -9.30 -9.26 4.96
CA GLU A 104 -10.75 -9.37 4.83
C GLU A 104 -11.35 -9.93 6.13
N SER A 105 -12.47 -9.34 6.54
CA SER A 105 -13.29 -9.86 7.63
C SER A 105 -14.75 -9.79 7.21
N GLU A 106 -15.47 -10.88 7.43
CA GLU A 106 -16.90 -10.98 7.12
C GLU A 106 -17.69 -11.38 8.37
N THR A 107 -18.93 -10.90 8.42
CA THR A 107 -19.93 -11.31 9.41
C THR A 107 -20.75 -12.46 8.87
N ARG A 108 -21.04 -13.45 9.71
CA ARG A 108 -21.87 -14.60 9.34
C ARG A 108 -23.06 -14.74 10.28
N ASP A 109 -24.16 -15.26 9.76
CA ASP A 109 -25.27 -15.72 10.58
C ASP A 109 -24.88 -17.00 11.32
N THR A 110 -24.95 -16.97 12.64
CA THR A 110 -24.73 -18.14 13.48
C THR A 110 -26.05 -18.62 14.10
N LYS A 111 -26.06 -19.83 14.66
CA LYS A 111 -27.23 -20.35 15.38
C LYS A 111 -27.59 -19.54 16.62
N LEU A 112 -26.63 -18.80 17.18
CA LEU A 112 -26.79 -18.00 18.40
C LEU A 112 -27.14 -16.54 18.09
N GLY A 113 -27.17 -16.18 16.81
CA GLY A 113 -27.39 -14.82 16.32
C GLY A 113 -26.40 -14.44 15.22
N PRO A 114 -26.64 -13.33 14.52
CA PRO A 114 -25.69 -12.77 13.56
C PRO A 114 -24.41 -12.28 14.26
N GLU A 115 -23.26 -12.43 13.61
CA GLU A 115 -22.07 -11.66 13.99
C GLU A 115 -22.24 -10.19 13.61
N GLU A 116 -21.68 -9.30 14.41
CA GLU A 116 -21.82 -7.86 14.21
C GLU A 116 -20.44 -7.19 14.13
N ILE A 117 -20.29 -6.26 13.19
CA ILE A 117 -19.16 -5.33 13.16
C ILE A 117 -19.53 -4.14 14.03
N THR A 118 -18.75 -3.90 15.07
CA THR A 118 -19.00 -2.85 16.06
C THR A 118 -17.72 -2.46 16.78
N ARG A 119 -17.66 -1.21 17.25
CA ARG A 119 -16.61 -0.74 18.15
C ARG A 119 -16.79 -1.26 19.59
N GLU A 120 -17.99 -1.74 19.93
CA GLU A 120 -18.33 -2.25 21.27
C GLU A 120 -17.81 -3.68 21.49
N ILE A 121 -16.50 -3.82 21.66
CA ILE A 121 -15.85 -5.13 21.83
C ILE A 121 -15.68 -5.45 23.32
N PRO A 122 -16.25 -6.55 23.84
CA PRO A 122 -16.14 -6.90 25.25
C PRO A 122 -14.70 -7.28 25.64
N ASN A 123 -14.28 -6.88 26.85
CA ASN A 123 -12.95 -7.14 27.42
C ASN A 123 -11.77 -6.51 26.66
N VAL A 124 -12.02 -5.49 25.82
CA VAL A 124 -10.98 -4.73 25.11
C VAL A 124 -10.88 -3.32 25.71
N GLY A 125 -9.66 -2.87 26.00
CA GLY A 125 -9.42 -1.52 26.54
C GLY A 125 -9.49 -0.42 25.49
N ASP A 126 -9.79 0.80 25.92
CA ASP A 126 -9.95 1.98 25.04
C ASP A 126 -8.75 2.25 24.13
N GLU A 127 -7.54 1.89 24.58
CA GLU A 127 -6.32 2.07 23.80
C GLU A 127 -6.31 1.22 22.51
N ALA A 128 -6.83 0.00 22.56
CA ALA A 128 -6.93 -0.86 21.38
C ALA A 128 -8.03 -0.39 20.42
N LEU A 129 -9.04 0.32 20.92
CA LEU A 129 -10.16 0.86 20.14
C LEU A 129 -9.87 2.26 19.57
N LYS A 130 -8.72 2.88 19.92
CA LYS A 130 -8.40 4.27 19.56
C LYS A 130 -8.40 4.55 18.06
N ASN A 131 -8.16 3.52 17.24
CA ASN A 131 -8.07 3.63 15.79
C ASN A 131 -9.34 3.21 15.06
N LEU A 132 -10.29 2.56 15.74
CA LEU A 132 -11.58 2.19 15.15
C LEU A 132 -12.52 3.39 15.09
N ASP A 133 -13.33 3.49 14.05
CA ASP A 133 -14.40 4.47 13.95
C ASP A 133 -15.67 4.00 14.68
N GLU A 134 -16.76 4.76 14.59
CA GLU A 134 -18.04 4.44 15.24
C GLU A 134 -18.65 3.12 14.75
N SER A 135 -18.31 2.68 13.53
CA SER A 135 -18.77 1.41 12.98
C SER A 135 -17.90 0.22 13.41
N GLY A 136 -16.76 0.45 14.05
CA GLY A 136 -15.81 -0.60 14.40
C GLY A 136 -14.80 -0.91 13.30
N ILE A 137 -14.64 -0.04 12.30
CA ILE A 137 -13.65 -0.20 11.22
C ILE A 137 -12.49 0.76 11.47
N ILE A 138 -11.26 0.31 11.22
CA ILE A 138 -10.10 1.18 11.36
C ILE A 138 -10.16 2.40 10.43
N ARG A 139 -9.83 3.59 10.95
CA ARG A 139 -9.79 4.80 10.12
C ARG A 139 -8.67 4.75 9.08
N ILE A 140 -8.94 5.31 7.90
CA ILE A 140 -7.93 5.47 6.85
C ILE A 140 -6.79 6.38 7.35
N GLY A 141 -5.55 5.94 7.14
CA GLY A 141 -4.35 6.68 7.56
C GLY A 141 -3.91 6.42 9.01
N ALA A 142 -4.51 5.45 9.72
CA ALA A 142 -3.97 4.98 10.98
C ALA A 142 -2.71 4.13 10.77
N GLU A 143 -1.69 4.38 11.58
CA GLU A 143 -0.54 3.47 11.72
C GLU A 143 -0.97 2.27 12.57
N VAL A 144 -0.62 1.07 12.12
CA VAL A 144 -0.94 -0.20 12.78
C VAL A 144 0.32 -1.01 13.01
N LYS A 145 0.30 -1.78 14.09
CA LYS A 145 1.33 -2.75 14.46
C LYS A 145 0.71 -4.12 14.67
N ASP A 146 1.57 -5.12 14.81
CA ASP A 146 1.17 -6.48 15.12
C ASP A 146 0.30 -6.50 16.39
N GLY A 147 -0.91 -7.06 16.27
CA GLY A 147 -1.90 -7.15 17.34
C GLY A 147 -2.92 -6.01 17.38
N ASP A 148 -2.79 -4.97 16.56
CA ASP A 148 -3.81 -3.92 16.46
C ASP A 148 -5.09 -4.42 15.79
N LEU A 149 -6.24 -3.85 16.21
CA LEU A 149 -7.55 -4.20 15.66
C LEU A 149 -7.83 -3.42 14.38
N LEU A 150 -8.06 -4.16 13.28
CA LEU A 150 -8.47 -3.58 11.98
C LEU A 150 -9.99 -3.50 11.84
N VAL A 151 -10.69 -4.53 12.31
CA VAL A 151 -12.16 -4.62 12.30
C VAL A 151 -12.62 -5.20 13.63
N GLY A 152 -13.44 -4.44 14.34
CA GLY A 152 -14.13 -4.89 15.54
C GLY A 152 -15.28 -5.80 15.18
N LYS A 153 -15.12 -7.10 15.40
CA LYS A 153 -16.16 -8.11 15.15
C LYS A 153 -16.54 -8.82 16.43
N VAL A 154 -17.82 -8.85 16.74
CA VAL A 154 -18.37 -9.54 17.91
C VAL A 154 -19.23 -10.72 17.45
N THR A 155 -18.94 -11.89 18.01
CA THR A 155 -19.74 -13.10 17.80
C THR A 155 -20.63 -13.32 19.02
N PRO A 156 -21.94 -13.52 18.85
CA PRO A 156 -22.83 -13.80 19.97
C PRO A 156 -22.40 -15.10 20.65
N LYS A 157 -22.18 -15.03 21.97
CA LYS A 157 -21.87 -16.22 22.78
C LYS A 157 -23.16 -16.81 23.31
N GLY A 158 -23.26 -18.13 23.27
CA GLY A 158 -24.35 -18.85 23.92
C GLY A 158 -24.22 -18.73 25.44
N GLU A 159 -25.34 -18.84 26.14
CA GLU A 159 -25.33 -18.96 27.60
C GLU A 159 -24.44 -20.14 27.99
N THR A 160 -23.30 -19.84 28.60
CA THR A 160 -22.54 -20.81 29.37
C THR A 160 -22.83 -20.48 30.82
N ASP A 161 -23.31 -21.46 31.57
CA ASP A 161 -23.49 -21.32 33.01
C ASP A 161 -22.22 -20.71 33.60
N PRO A 162 -22.30 -19.59 34.33
CA PRO A 162 -21.12 -19.10 35.04
C PRO A 162 -20.65 -20.22 35.95
N THR A 163 -19.35 -20.50 35.91
CA THR A 163 -18.73 -21.51 36.75
C THR A 163 -19.08 -21.16 38.20
N PRO A 164 -19.72 -22.06 38.98
CA PRO A 164 -20.02 -21.78 40.37
C PRO A 164 -18.70 -21.58 41.13
N GLU A 165 -18.57 -20.46 41.85
CA GLU A 165 -17.56 -20.29 42.90
C GLU A 165 -17.80 -21.25 44.08
#